data_AF-A0A356K7F3-F1
#
_entry.id   AF-A0A356K7F3-F1
#
_cell.length_a   1.000
_cell.length_b   1.000
_cell.length_c   1.000
_cell.angle_alpha   90.00
_cell.angle_beta   90.00
_cell.angle_gamma   90.00
#
_symmetry.space_group_name_H-M   'P 1'
#
loop_
_entity.id
_entity.type
_entity.pdbx_description
1 polymer ?
#
loop_
_entity_poly.entity_id
_entity_poly.type
_entity_poly.pdbx_seq_one_letter_code
_entity_poly.pdbx_strand_id
1 'polypeptide(L)'
;MKVDLLYGKSVLTVSCPAKTNVTVIRKPSMPAVDNPGRAVTDAFAQAVGCDSLQSLAKGSRSACILICDITRPVPNHLFLRPLIEALIGAGISSENITVLVATGLHRPNKGDELASVIGDDWVLNNVNVANHHALNHEDHVDLGFTSRNTPVGLDRQFVEADLGIATGLVEPHFMAGYSGGRKVIVPGIAHSDTIRTL
;
A
#
# COMPACT_ATOMS: atom_id res chain seq x y z
N MET A 1 -36.97 -4.70 13.92
CA MET A 1 -35.55 -5.16 13.93
C MET A 1 -34.67 -3.97 14.30
N LYS A 2 -33.57 -4.16 15.05
CA LYS A 2 -32.55 -3.12 15.26
C LYS A 2 -31.29 -3.47 14.47
N VAL A 3 -30.66 -2.48 13.85
CA VAL A 3 -29.43 -2.63 13.06
C VAL A 3 -28.44 -1.54 13.46
N ASP A 4 -27.22 -1.94 13.79
CA ASP A 4 -26.12 -1.04 14.12
C ASP A 4 -25.32 -0.67 12.87
N LEU A 5 -25.08 0.64 12.69
CA LEU A 5 -24.32 1.21 11.58
C LEU A 5 -23.07 1.92 12.12
N LEU A 6 -21.92 1.69 11.49
CA LEU A 6 -20.67 2.41 11.82
C LEU A 6 -20.80 3.86 11.37
N TYR A 7 -20.51 4.82 12.26
CA TYR A 7 -20.60 6.25 11.96
C TYR A 7 -19.51 7.06 12.67
N GLY A 8 -18.53 7.55 11.91
CA GLY A 8 -17.37 8.25 12.46
C GLY A 8 -16.61 7.36 13.46
N LYS A 9 -16.55 7.78 14.72
CA LYS A 9 -15.93 7.02 15.83
C LYS A 9 -16.96 6.31 16.72
N SER A 10 -18.23 6.27 16.34
CA SER A 10 -19.33 5.69 17.11
C SER A 10 -20.21 4.76 16.28
N VAL A 11 -21.29 4.27 16.90
CA VAL A 11 -22.28 3.39 16.28
C VAL A 11 -23.65 4.06 16.36
N LEU A 12 -24.38 4.06 15.24
CA LEU A 12 -25.76 4.50 15.16
C LEU A 12 -26.69 3.28 15.09
N THR A 13 -27.55 3.12 16.08
CA THR A 13 -28.56 2.05 16.09
C THR A 13 -29.86 2.52 15.43
N VAL A 14 -30.25 1.88 14.33
CA VAL A 14 -31.50 2.15 13.59
C VAL A 14 -32.55 1.09 13.93
N SER A 15 -33.78 1.54 14.22
CA SER A 15 -34.93 0.65 14.42
C SER A 15 -35.77 0.57 13.15
N CYS A 16 -35.82 -0.60 12.52
CA CYS A 16 -36.61 -0.82 11.31
C CYS A 16 -38.12 -0.97 11.63
N PRO A 17 -39.02 -0.39 10.83
CA PRO A 17 -40.47 -0.53 11.01
C PRO A 17 -40.94 -1.98 11.01
N ALA A 18 -41.90 -2.31 11.89
CA ALA A 18 -42.34 -3.69 12.10
C ALA A 18 -42.98 -4.35 10.86
N LYS A 19 -43.53 -3.56 9.93
CA LYS A 19 -44.20 -4.06 8.70
C LYS A 19 -43.26 -4.22 7.50
N THR A 20 -41.98 -3.89 7.64
CA THR A 20 -41.02 -3.95 6.53
C THR A 20 -40.27 -5.27 6.57
N ASN A 21 -40.19 -5.96 5.43
CA ASN A 21 -39.28 -7.09 5.28
C ASN A 21 -37.86 -6.55 5.03
N VAL A 22 -36.93 -6.80 5.96
CA VAL A 22 -35.58 -6.24 5.93
C VAL A 22 -34.57 -7.37 5.74
N THR A 23 -33.75 -7.26 4.70
CA THR A 23 -32.58 -8.12 4.48
C THR A 23 -31.32 -7.37 4.86
N VAL A 24 -30.56 -7.90 5.82
CA VAL A 24 -29.26 -7.31 6.20
C VAL A 24 -28.14 -8.07 5.52
N ILE A 25 -27.42 -7.37 4.62
CA ILE A 25 -26.24 -7.89 3.94
C ILE A 25 -25.02 -7.57 4.80
N ARG A 26 -24.24 -8.60 5.16
CA ARG A 26 -23.00 -8.46 5.94
C ARG A 26 -21.84 -9.14 5.22
N LYS A 27 -20.62 -8.71 5.52
CA LYS A 27 -19.42 -9.47 5.16
C LYS A 27 -19.48 -10.86 5.82
N PRO A 28 -18.95 -11.90 5.17
CA PRO A 28 -18.75 -13.19 5.84
C PRO A 28 -17.82 -13.02 7.05
N SER A 29 -17.86 -13.98 7.97
CA SER A 29 -16.89 -14.00 9.07
C SER A 29 -15.48 -14.18 8.50
N MET A 30 -14.56 -13.30 8.88
CA MET A 30 -13.16 -13.31 8.46
C MET A 30 -12.32 -13.53 9.72
N PRO A 31 -11.94 -14.78 10.05
CA PRO A 31 -11.14 -15.07 11.23
C PRO A 31 -9.82 -14.30 11.19
N ALA A 32 -9.44 -13.70 12.31
CA ALA A 32 -8.12 -13.10 12.45
C ALA A 32 -7.05 -14.20 12.43
N VAL A 33 -5.88 -13.88 11.89
CA VAL A 33 -4.71 -14.76 11.95
C VAL A 33 -4.16 -14.74 13.37
N ASP A 34 -3.93 -15.92 13.96
CA ASP A 34 -3.49 -16.05 15.37
C ASP A 34 -2.13 -15.38 15.63
N ASN A 35 -1.19 -15.51 14.69
CA ASN A 35 0.12 -14.88 14.77
C ASN A 35 0.41 -14.09 13.48
N PRO A 36 -0.04 -12.82 13.40
CA PRO A 36 0.15 -11.99 12.22
C PRO A 36 1.61 -11.78 11.85
N GLY A 37 2.50 -11.61 12.84
CA GLY A 37 3.94 -11.42 12.60
C GLY A 37 4.56 -12.63 11.92
N ARG A 38 4.27 -13.84 12.42
CA ARG A 38 4.73 -15.08 11.77
C ARG A 38 4.16 -15.23 10.36
N ALA A 39 2.88 -14.92 10.16
CA ALA A 39 2.26 -15.02 8.84
C ALA A 39 2.93 -14.08 7.81
N VAL A 40 3.36 -12.88 8.23
CA VAL A 40 4.13 -11.96 7.39
C VAL A 40 5.50 -12.56 7.05
N THR A 41 6.25 -13.04 8.05
CA THR A 41 7.58 -13.64 7.81
C THR A 41 7.50 -14.88 6.92
N ASP A 42 6.52 -15.75 7.15
CA ASP A 42 6.28 -16.94 6.34
C ASP A 42 5.95 -16.55 4.88
N ALA A 43 5.18 -15.47 4.67
CA ALA A 43 4.84 -14.97 3.34
C ALA A 43 6.06 -14.45 2.54
N PHE A 44 7.08 -13.90 3.21
CA PHE A 44 8.33 -13.49 2.54
C PHE A 44 9.18 -14.68 2.08
N ALA A 45 9.12 -15.79 2.82
CA ALA A 45 9.84 -17.02 2.50
C ALA A 45 9.10 -17.89 1.48
N GLN A 46 7.76 -17.92 1.54
CA GLN A 46 6.89 -18.75 0.70
C GLN A 46 6.22 -17.92 -0.38
N ALA A 47 7.03 -17.37 -1.30
CA ALA A 47 6.55 -16.57 -2.40
C ALA A 47 5.66 -17.39 -3.36
N VAL A 48 4.64 -16.72 -3.93
CA VAL A 48 3.69 -17.33 -4.86
C VAL A 48 4.03 -16.91 -6.28
N GLY A 49 4.46 -17.86 -7.10
CA GLY A 49 4.72 -17.62 -8.52
C GLY A 49 5.97 -16.80 -8.83
N CYS A 50 6.84 -16.58 -7.84
CA CYS A 50 8.15 -15.92 -7.99
C CYS A 50 9.15 -16.43 -6.94
N ASP A 51 10.38 -15.96 -7.04
CA ASP A 51 11.43 -16.23 -6.06
C ASP A 51 11.16 -15.54 -4.71
N SER A 52 11.78 -16.06 -3.65
CA SER A 52 11.70 -15.45 -2.31
C SER A 52 12.24 -14.02 -2.28
N LEU A 53 11.80 -13.22 -1.30
CA LEU A 53 12.31 -11.86 -1.09
C LEU A 53 13.84 -11.83 -0.98
N GLN A 54 14.43 -12.78 -0.25
CA GLN A 54 15.87 -12.86 -0.08
C GLN A 54 16.60 -13.13 -1.40
N SER A 55 16.03 -14.00 -2.24
CA SER A 55 16.58 -14.28 -3.57
C SER A 55 16.51 -13.05 -4.47
N LEU A 56 15.38 -12.34 -4.46
CA LEU A 56 15.16 -11.14 -5.28
C LEU A 56 16.04 -9.96 -4.84
N ALA A 57 16.31 -9.82 -3.54
CA ALA A 57 17.17 -8.76 -3.00
C ALA A 57 18.66 -9.02 -3.20
N LYS A 58 19.06 -10.24 -3.54
CA LYS A 58 20.48 -10.60 -3.66
C LYS A 58 21.13 -9.85 -4.83
N GLY A 59 22.07 -8.97 -4.50
CA GLY A 59 22.83 -8.19 -5.49
C GLY A 59 22.19 -6.85 -5.85
N SER A 60 20.99 -6.56 -5.36
CA SER A 60 20.41 -5.21 -5.41
C SER A 60 21.19 -4.27 -4.50
N ARG A 61 21.34 -3.01 -4.92
CA ARG A 61 22.01 -1.94 -4.16
C ARG A 61 21.01 -0.95 -3.56
N SER A 62 19.80 -0.90 -4.10
CA SER A 62 18.70 -0.04 -3.64
C SER A 62 17.36 -0.78 -3.69
N ALA A 63 16.41 -0.32 -2.88
CA ALA A 63 15.03 -0.82 -2.90
C ALA A 63 14.02 0.29 -2.65
N CYS A 64 12.86 0.21 -3.31
CA CYS A 64 11.74 1.11 -3.10
C CYS A 64 10.49 0.32 -2.72
N ILE A 65 9.98 0.55 -1.50
CA ILE A 65 8.82 -0.11 -0.91
C ILE A 65 7.64 0.85 -0.99
N LEU A 66 6.63 0.52 -1.79
CA LEU A 66 5.40 1.29 -1.84
C LEU A 66 4.47 0.88 -0.70
N ILE A 67 3.90 1.87 -0.02
CA ILE A 67 2.81 1.68 0.95
C ILE A 67 1.60 2.54 0.57
N CYS A 68 0.41 2.14 1.02
CA CYS A 68 -0.78 2.97 0.87
C CYS A 68 -0.73 4.19 1.80
N ASP A 69 -1.41 5.26 1.40
CA ASP A 69 -1.61 6.45 2.22
C ASP A 69 -2.62 6.23 3.37
N ILE A 70 -2.85 7.27 4.18
CA ILE A 70 -3.76 7.25 5.34
C ILE A 70 -5.21 6.83 5.01
N THR A 71 -5.63 6.87 3.74
CA THR A 71 -6.99 6.49 3.34
C THR A 71 -7.21 4.98 3.31
N ARG A 72 -6.19 4.19 3.66
CA ARG A 72 -6.25 2.73 3.74
C ARG A 72 -5.82 2.23 5.12
N PRO A 73 -6.56 1.27 5.70
CA PRO A 73 -6.22 0.70 7.00
C PRO A 73 -5.16 -0.41 6.86
N VAL A 74 -4.04 -0.13 6.20
CA VAL A 74 -2.95 -1.09 6.03
C VAL A 74 -2.14 -1.15 7.34
N PRO A 75 -1.94 -2.33 7.95
CA PRO A 75 -1.17 -2.43 9.18
C PRO A 75 0.34 -2.44 8.89
N ASN A 76 0.87 -1.32 8.40
CA ASN A 76 2.25 -1.18 7.91
C ASN A 76 3.30 -1.60 8.96
N HIS A 77 3.08 -1.27 10.23
CA HIS A 77 3.93 -1.69 11.36
C HIS A 77 4.14 -3.20 11.48
N LEU A 78 3.21 -4.03 10.97
CA LEU A 78 3.35 -5.48 11.02
C LEU A 78 4.39 -6.02 10.04
N PHE A 79 4.64 -5.32 8.93
CA PHE A 79 5.47 -5.85 7.85
C PHE A 79 6.61 -4.96 7.41
N LEU A 80 6.55 -3.64 7.60
CA LEU A 80 7.59 -2.73 7.11
C LEU A 80 8.95 -3.04 7.74
N ARG A 81 9.00 -3.10 9.07
CA ARG A 81 10.25 -3.40 9.77
C ARG A 81 10.85 -4.77 9.39
N PRO A 82 10.13 -5.90 9.47
CA PRO A 82 10.72 -7.19 9.08
C PRO A 82 11.07 -7.25 7.59
N LEU A 83 10.34 -6.53 6.71
CA LEU A 83 10.69 -6.38 5.30
C LEU A 83 12.02 -5.65 5.14
N ILE A 84 12.18 -4.50 5.79
CA ILE A 84 13.40 -3.69 5.73
C ILE A 84 14.59 -4.43 6.34
N GLU A 85 14.43 -5.08 7.49
CA GLU A 85 15.48 -5.90 8.12
C GLU A 85 15.92 -7.05 7.20
N ALA A 86 14.99 -7.67 6.46
CA ALA A 86 15.32 -8.70 5.47
C ALA A 86 16.12 -8.14 4.28
N LEU A 87 15.79 -6.94 3.80
CA LEU A 87 16.55 -6.27 2.73
C LEU A 87 17.96 -5.88 3.19
N ILE A 88 18.10 -5.36 4.40
CA ILE A 88 19.39 -5.06 5.02
C ILE A 88 20.22 -6.33 5.18
N GLY A 89 19.61 -7.41 5.67
CA GLY A 89 20.25 -8.72 5.78
C GLY A 89 20.69 -9.32 4.42
N ALA A 90 20.08 -8.89 3.32
CA ALA A 90 20.48 -9.26 1.96
C ALA A 90 21.60 -8.38 1.38
N GLY A 91 22.01 -7.32 2.09
CA GLY A 91 23.14 -6.46 1.75
C GLY A 91 22.76 -5.07 1.20
N ILE A 92 21.47 -4.70 1.20
CA ILE A 92 21.04 -3.35 0.80
C ILE A 92 21.25 -2.41 1.98
N SER A 93 22.03 -1.35 1.82
CA SER A 93 22.24 -0.38 2.90
C SER A 93 20.97 0.41 3.20
N SER A 94 20.72 0.75 4.46
CA SER A 94 19.45 1.34 4.88
C SER A 94 19.20 2.72 4.25
N GLU A 95 20.26 3.48 3.94
CA GLU A 95 20.18 4.75 3.22
C GLU A 95 19.75 4.60 1.75
N ASN A 96 19.82 3.39 1.18
CA ASN A 96 19.37 3.07 -0.18
C ASN A 96 18.00 2.39 -0.20
N ILE A 97 17.32 2.31 0.95
CA ILE A 97 15.94 1.83 1.05
C ILE A 97 15.02 3.03 1.21
N THR A 98 14.03 3.12 0.33
CA THR A 98 12.99 4.15 0.37
C THR A 98 11.63 3.51 0.61
N VAL A 99 10.92 3.98 1.62
CA VAL A 99 9.47 3.73 1.78
C VAL A 99 8.73 4.90 1.15
N LEU A 100 8.04 4.63 0.04
CA LEU A 100 7.31 5.64 -0.73
C LEU A 100 5.81 5.50 -0.49
N VAL A 101 5.19 6.54 0.06
CA VAL A 101 3.74 6.60 0.27
C VAL A 101 3.05 6.87 -1.07
N ALA A 102 2.28 5.89 -1.53
CA ALA A 102 1.53 5.91 -2.78
C ALA A 102 0.23 6.73 -2.65
N THR A 103 0.37 8.05 -2.67
CA THR A 103 -0.72 9.03 -2.49
C THR A 103 -1.65 9.14 -3.70
N GLY A 104 -1.21 8.75 -4.89
CA GLY A 104 -1.88 9.10 -6.15
C GLY A 104 -2.14 10.61 -6.23
N LEU A 105 -3.41 11.00 -6.42
CA LEU A 105 -3.82 12.42 -6.45
C LEU A 105 -4.16 13.01 -5.06
N HIS A 106 -3.97 12.26 -3.97
CA HIS A 106 -4.24 12.76 -2.64
C HIS A 106 -3.14 13.71 -2.15
N ARG A 107 -3.45 14.51 -1.11
CA ARG A 107 -2.43 15.31 -0.42
C ARG A 107 -1.40 14.40 0.28
N PRO A 108 -0.16 14.86 0.46
CA PRO A 108 0.84 14.11 1.23
C PRO A 108 0.44 13.92 2.69
N ASN A 109 0.93 12.84 3.29
CA ASN A 109 0.90 12.58 4.73
C ASN A 109 2.12 13.23 5.40
N LYS A 110 1.90 13.96 6.49
CA LYS A 110 2.94 14.74 7.18
C LYS A 110 2.80 14.64 8.70
N GLY A 111 3.90 14.82 9.42
CA GLY A 111 3.92 14.84 10.90
C GLY A 111 3.32 13.57 11.50
N ASP A 112 2.46 13.75 12.51
CA ASP A 112 1.79 12.66 13.24
C ASP A 112 0.98 11.74 12.31
N GLU A 113 0.44 12.26 11.21
CA GLU A 113 -0.29 11.44 10.25
C GLU A 113 0.64 10.46 9.55
N LEU A 114 1.80 10.93 9.07
CA LEU A 114 2.80 10.06 8.46
C LEU A 114 3.33 9.04 9.48
N ALA A 115 3.60 9.49 10.71
CA ALA A 115 4.02 8.59 11.78
C ALA A 115 2.97 7.50 12.05
N SER A 116 1.68 7.84 12.02
CA SER A 116 0.60 6.85 12.17
C SER A 116 0.46 5.91 10.97
N VAL A 117 0.73 6.38 9.74
CA VAL A 117 0.73 5.55 8.53
C VAL A 117 1.86 4.53 8.62
N ILE A 118 3.08 4.94 8.98
CA ILE A 118 4.22 4.02 9.12
C ILE A 118 4.01 3.09 10.32
N GLY A 119 3.62 3.65 11.46
CA GLY A 119 3.29 2.92 12.68
C GLY A 119 4.50 2.29 13.39
N ASP A 120 5.73 2.67 13.00
CA ASP A 120 6.97 2.16 13.58
C ASP A 120 8.07 3.24 13.54
N ASP A 121 8.46 3.75 14.71
CA ASP A 121 9.51 4.77 14.85
C ASP A 121 10.87 4.28 14.37
N TRP A 122 11.15 2.97 14.46
CA TRP A 122 12.40 2.43 13.93
C TRP A 122 12.49 2.66 12.42
N VAL A 123 11.40 2.44 11.68
CA VAL A 123 11.37 2.66 10.23
C VAL A 123 11.62 4.14 9.91
N LEU A 124 10.92 5.06 10.58
CA LEU A 124 11.08 6.50 10.39
C LEU A 124 12.51 7.00 10.63
N ASN A 125 13.25 6.34 11.52
CA ASN A 125 14.59 6.76 11.93
C ASN A 125 15.73 6.08 11.18
N ASN A 126 15.47 5.01 10.40
CA ASN A 126 16.53 4.19 9.80
C ASN A 126 16.52 4.14 8.27
N VAL A 127 15.42 4.50 7.61
CA VAL A 127 15.31 4.50 6.15
C VAL A 127 14.69 5.80 5.64
N ASN A 128 14.79 6.05 4.34
CA ASN A 128 14.13 7.20 3.73
C ASN A 128 12.62 6.95 3.65
N VAL A 129 11.82 7.92 4.11
CA VAL A 129 10.36 7.89 3.97
C VAL A 129 9.93 9.12 3.17
N ALA A 130 9.29 8.89 2.02
CA ALA A 130 8.88 9.93 1.09
C ALA A 130 7.40 9.83 0.75
N ASN A 131 6.80 10.96 0.39
CA ASN A 131 5.48 10.96 -0.23
C ASN A 131 5.63 11.06 -1.74
N HIS A 132 4.78 10.34 -2.46
CA HIS A 132 4.61 10.56 -3.88
C HIS A 132 3.90 11.90 -4.15
N HIS A 133 4.26 12.57 -5.25
CA HIS A 133 3.71 13.84 -5.67
C HIS A 133 3.29 13.82 -7.15
N ALA A 134 2.10 13.30 -7.45
CA ALA A 134 1.62 13.08 -8.84
C ALA A 134 1.62 14.33 -9.75
N LEU A 135 1.63 15.54 -9.18
CA LEU A 135 1.64 16.80 -9.93
C LEU A 135 3.06 17.35 -10.19
N ASN A 136 4.09 16.76 -9.59
CA ASN A 136 5.47 17.18 -9.83
C ASN A 136 6.04 16.39 -11.02
N HIS A 137 6.01 17.00 -12.20
CA HIS A 137 6.45 16.36 -13.45
C HIS A 137 7.86 15.79 -13.35
N GLU A 138 8.77 16.56 -12.75
CA GLU A 138 10.18 16.17 -12.65
C GLU A 138 10.39 14.89 -11.86
N ASP A 139 9.50 14.50 -10.96
CA ASP A 139 9.65 13.28 -10.13
C ASP A 139 9.29 11.98 -10.87
N HIS A 140 8.92 12.04 -12.16
CA HIS A 140 8.44 10.89 -12.90
C HIS A 140 9.37 10.51 -14.05
N VAL A 141 9.46 9.20 -14.31
CA VAL A 141 10.03 8.66 -15.54
C VAL A 141 8.90 8.45 -16.54
N ASP A 142 9.05 9.01 -17.75
CA ASP A 142 8.17 8.73 -18.88
C ASP A 142 8.47 7.33 -19.45
N LEU A 143 7.48 6.45 -19.38
CA LEU A 143 7.52 5.07 -19.87
C LEU A 143 6.73 4.89 -21.18
N GLY A 144 6.33 5.99 -21.81
CA GLY A 144 5.60 6.00 -23.07
C GLY A 144 4.11 5.78 -22.89
N PHE A 145 3.50 5.02 -23.81
CA PHE A 145 2.05 4.83 -23.88
C PHE A 145 1.68 3.36 -23.81
N THR A 146 0.56 3.06 -23.14
CA THR A 146 -0.05 1.73 -23.22
C THR A 146 -0.69 1.48 -24.60
N SER A 147 -1.10 0.24 -24.87
CA SER A 147 -1.86 -0.12 -26.08
C SER A 147 -3.21 0.60 -26.24
N ARG A 148 -3.73 1.20 -25.16
CA ARG A 148 -4.93 2.05 -25.18
C ARG A 148 -4.62 3.54 -25.27
N ASN A 149 -3.39 3.89 -25.61
CA ASN A 149 -2.89 5.26 -25.72
C ASN A 149 -2.95 6.07 -24.40
N THR A 150 -2.93 5.38 -23.27
CA THR A 150 -2.76 6.02 -21.95
C THR A 150 -1.28 6.36 -21.73
N PRO A 151 -0.90 7.63 -21.47
CA PRO A 151 0.48 7.98 -21.13
C PRO A 151 0.86 7.34 -19.78
N VAL A 152 2.11 6.89 -19.65
CA VAL A 152 2.60 6.20 -18.46
C VAL A 152 3.79 6.97 -17.88
N GLY A 153 3.54 7.74 -16.83
CA GLY A 153 4.59 8.33 -15.99
C GLY A 153 4.52 7.73 -14.59
N LEU A 154 5.65 7.22 -14.08
CA LEU A 154 5.74 6.64 -12.73
C LEU A 154 6.85 7.30 -11.92
N ASP A 155 6.68 7.36 -10.60
CA ASP A 155 7.67 7.93 -9.68
C ASP A 155 9.06 7.30 -9.87
N ARG A 156 10.06 8.15 -10.09
CA ARG A 156 11.42 7.73 -10.40
C ARG A 156 12.06 6.90 -9.30
N GLN A 157 11.73 7.17 -8.04
CA GLN A 157 12.31 6.43 -6.91
C GLN A 157 11.93 4.95 -6.98
N PHE A 158 10.78 4.62 -7.56
CA PHE A 158 10.36 3.24 -7.77
C PHE A 158 10.92 2.65 -9.06
N VAL A 159 10.93 3.42 -10.16
CA VAL A 159 11.39 2.94 -11.48
C VAL A 159 12.90 2.70 -11.51
N GLU A 160 13.67 3.57 -10.84
CA GLU A 160 15.13 3.56 -10.86
C GLU A 160 15.74 2.69 -9.75
N ALA A 161 14.93 2.19 -8.81
CA ALA A 161 15.41 1.28 -7.78
C ALA A 161 15.74 -0.10 -8.37
N ASP A 162 16.80 -0.74 -7.87
CA ASP A 162 17.17 -2.11 -8.29
C ASP A 162 16.08 -3.12 -7.91
N LEU A 163 15.34 -2.86 -6.83
CA LEU A 163 14.22 -3.69 -6.37
C LEU A 163 13.01 -2.84 -5.98
N GLY A 164 11.94 -2.92 -6.77
CA GLY A 164 10.63 -2.32 -6.45
C GLY A 164 9.69 -3.32 -5.76
N ILE A 165 9.12 -2.93 -4.62
CA ILE A 165 8.22 -3.77 -3.81
C ILE A 165 6.91 -3.02 -3.58
N ALA A 166 5.78 -3.56 -4.04
CA ALA A 166 4.47 -2.95 -3.81
C ALA A 166 3.73 -3.65 -2.67
N THR A 167 3.45 -2.93 -1.59
CA THR A 167 2.70 -3.44 -0.43
C THR A 167 1.35 -2.73 -0.28
N GLY A 168 0.38 -3.40 0.34
CA GLY A 168 -0.93 -2.81 0.57
C GLY A 168 -1.98 -3.83 0.99
N LEU A 169 -3.23 -3.39 0.95
CA LEU A 169 -4.41 -4.18 1.29
C LEU A 169 -5.14 -4.62 0.02
N VAL A 170 -5.64 -5.87 0.04
CA VAL A 170 -6.61 -6.37 -0.94
C VAL A 170 -8.00 -6.32 -0.33
N GLU A 171 -8.85 -5.48 -0.90
CA GLU A 171 -10.27 -5.35 -0.55
C GLU A 171 -11.12 -5.12 -1.82
N PRO A 172 -12.42 -5.44 -1.80
CA PRO A 172 -13.31 -5.10 -2.89
C PRO A 172 -13.29 -3.60 -3.17
N HIS A 173 -13.16 -3.24 -4.45
CA HIS A 173 -13.16 -1.85 -4.91
C HIS A 173 -14.20 -1.65 -5.99
N PHE A 174 -15.17 -0.77 -5.72
CA PHE A 174 -16.35 -0.53 -6.53
C PHE A 174 -16.12 -0.33 -8.04
N MET A 175 -15.01 0.30 -8.45
CA MET A 175 -14.67 0.50 -9.88
C MET A 175 -13.55 -0.42 -10.41
N ALA A 176 -12.72 -0.98 -9.52
CA ALA A 176 -11.48 -1.66 -9.93
C ALA A 176 -11.51 -3.17 -9.69
N GLY A 177 -12.66 -3.70 -9.26
CA GLY A 177 -12.82 -5.04 -8.74
C GLY A 177 -12.21 -5.17 -7.35
N TYR A 178 -10.87 -5.09 -7.26
CA TYR A 178 -10.11 -5.21 -6.02
C TYR A 178 -8.99 -4.16 -5.94
N SER A 179 -8.63 -3.79 -4.71
CA SER A 179 -7.42 -3.02 -4.41
C SER A 179 -6.15 -3.90 -4.36
N GLY A 180 -5.02 -3.31 -3.97
CA GLY A 180 -3.75 -4.01 -3.82
C GLY A 180 -3.02 -4.26 -5.14
N GLY A 181 -1.85 -4.89 -5.04
CA GLY A 181 -0.98 -5.22 -6.17
C GLY A 181 -0.75 -4.03 -7.10
N ARG A 182 -1.07 -4.21 -8.39
CA ARG A 182 -0.94 -3.18 -9.44
C ARG A 182 -1.52 -1.81 -9.08
N LYS A 183 -2.54 -1.75 -8.21
CA LYS A 183 -3.22 -0.50 -7.84
C LYS A 183 -2.32 0.44 -7.03
N VAL A 184 -1.38 -0.13 -6.28
CA VAL A 184 -0.40 0.64 -5.51
C VAL A 184 0.60 1.32 -6.45
N ILE A 185 0.85 0.74 -7.62
CA ILE A 185 1.67 1.36 -8.67
C ILE A 185 0.84 2.40 -9.43
N VAL A 186 -0.27 1.97 -10.05
CA VAL A 186 -1.19 2.85 -10.80
C VAL A 186 -2.59 2.71 -10.23
N PRO A 187 -3.18 3.77 -9.62
CA PRO A 187 -2.75 5.17 -9.67
C PRO A 187 -1.76 5.61 -8.58
N GLY A 188 -1.34 4.72 -7.67
CA GLY A 188 -0.70 5.14 -6.41
C GLY A 188 0.59 5.97 -6.52
N ILE A 189 1.44 5.72 -7.52
CA ILE A 189 2.67 6.48 -7.77
C ILE A 189 2.77 7.00 -9.22
N ALA A 190 1.62 7.17 -9.86
CA ALA A 190 1.54 7.57 -11.25
C ALA A 190 1.43 9.09 -11.39
N HIS A 191 2.00 9.63 -12.48
CA HIS A 191 1.82 11.04 -12.84
C HIS A 191 0.34 11.35 -13.03
N SER A 192 -0.06 12.60 -12.76
CA SER A 192 -1.46 13.00 -12.83
C SER A 192 -2.12 12.75 -14.18
N ASP A 193 -1.35 12.86 -15.28
CA ASP A 193 -1.86 12.64 -16.63
C ASP A 193 -2.17 11.16 -16.88
N THR A 194 -1.34 10.26 -16.36
CA THR A 194 -1.63 8.82 -16.36
C THR A 194 -2.91 8.56 -15.58
N ILE A 195 -3.02 9.07 -14.36
CA ILE A 195 -4.19 8.83 -13.48
C ILE A 195 -5.49 9.33 -14.11
N ARG A 196 -5.48 10.54 -14.70
CA ARG A 196 -6.68 11.17 -15.28
C ARG A 196 -7.16 10.53 -16.58
N THR A 197 -6.34 9.67 -17.19
CA THR A 197 -6.62 8.99 -18.46
C THR A 197 -7.12 7.55 -18.27
N LEU A 198 -7.11 7.03 -17.03
CA LEU A 198 -7.54 5.66 -16.69
C LEU A 198 -9.05 5.42 -16.85
#